data_AF-A0A7M3YDG2-F1
#
_entry.id   AF-A0A7M3YDG2-F1
#
_cell.length_a   1.000
_cell.length_b   1.000
_cell.length_c   1.000
_cell.angle_alpha   90.00
_cell.angle_beta   90.00
_cell.angle_gamma   90.00
#
_symmetry.space_group_name_H-M   'P 1'
#
loop_
_entity.id
_entity.type
_entity.pdbx_description
1 polymer ?
#
loop_
_entity_poly.entity_id
_entity_poly.type
_entity_poly.pdbx_seq_one_letter_code
_entity_poly.pdbx_strand_id
1 'polypeptide(L)'
;MINEVHEHDITMKSLGWTFDPSKGQLDQGMGSQWYVKLTKITAIASNGDKFEYKDPVLIWTAVDAAPGPDSMTEDEVKELVAALEDSIAAKKTEIEGLEEGSTEHSDAVAELSELEADLAEACEYTTCVELNSGNSDGAASESGLDLTVILIVVGVIIAALLAGLMFMRGGNGGAPEKMVDWANELPANDAVANSMYGGAQEIFQQPVAAPAPAVAQVPPGAPPLPPGGLPAGWTMEQWAYYGHQYQQ
;
A
#
# COMPACT_ATOMS: atom_id res chain seq x y z
N MET A 1 -13.26 -1.94 -19.18
CA MET A 1 -13.24 -3.18 -19.98
C MET A 1 -12.89 -2.79 -21.40
N ILE A 2 -11.70 -3.18 -21.86
CA ILE A 2 -11.20 -2.91 -23.21
C ILE A 2 -11.65 -4.09 -24.09
N ASN A 3 -12.51 -3.84 -25.07
CA ASN A 3 -12.94 -4.83 -26.04
C ASN A 3 -12.37 -4.45 -27.40
N GLU A 4 -11.25 -5.06 -27.77
CA GLU A 4 -10.57 -4.78 -29.03
C GLU A 4 -10.81 -5.89 -30.06
N VAL A 5 -11.13 -5.47 -31.28
CA VAL A 5 -11.21 -6.36 -32.44
C VAL A 5 -9.89 -6.27 -33.20
N HIS A 6 -9.31 -7.44 -33.48
CA HIS A 6 -8.09 -7.59 -34.26
C HIS A 6 -8.40 -8.29 -35.57
N GLU A 7 -8.30 -7.55 -36.68
CA GLU A 7 -8.43 -8.09 -38.02
C GLU A 7 -7.06 -8.46 -38.58
N HIS A 8 -6.95 -9.67 -39.13
CA HIS A 8 -5.70 -10.17 -39.70
C HIS A 8 -5.96 -10.94 -40.98
N ASP A 9 -5.08 -10.74 -41.96
CA ASP A 9 -5.04 -11.56 -43.15
C ASP A 9 -4.24 -12.84 -42.86
N ILE A 10 -4.97 -13.96 -42.85
CA ILE A 10 -4.40 -15.28 -42.58
C ILE A 10 -3.50 -15.79 -43.70
N THR A 11 -3.56 -15.19 -44.89
CA THR A 11 -2.75 -15.60 -46.05
C THR A 11 -1.33 -15.06 -46.01
N MET A 12 -1.07 -14.06 -45.16
CA MET A 12 0.24 -13.40 -45.07
C MET A 12 1.27 -14.13 -44.19
N LYS A 13 0.85 -15.08 -43.34
CA LYS A 13 1.77 -15.84 -42.46
C LYS A 13 1.33 -17.30 -42.32
N SER A 14 2.25 -18.23 -42.54
CA SER A 14 2.01 -19.68 -42.43
C SER A 14 2.33 -20.28 -41.06
N LEU A 15 2.99 -19.53 -40.17
CA LEU A 15 3.52 -20.04 -38.88
C LEU A 15 2.77 -19.49 -37.65
N GLY A 16 1.75 -18.66 -37.85
CA GLY A 16 0.94 -18.04 -36.78
C GLY A 16 1.03 -16.52 -36.73
N TRP A 17 0.27 -15.93 -35.80
CA TRP A 17 0.14 -14.49 -35.61
C TRP A 17 0.41 -14.13 -34.15
N THR A 18 1.02 -12.96 -33.95
CA THR A 18 1.17 -12.31 -32.65
C THR A 18 0.48 -10.96 -32.74
N PHE A 19 -0.34 -10.63 -31.76
CA PHE A 19 -0.98 -9.34 -31.64
C PHE A 19 -0.90 -8.85 -30.19
N ASP A 20 -0.81 -7.55 -30.02
CA ASP A 20 -1.01 -6.92 -28.73
C ASP A 20 -2.51 -6.79 -28.47
N PRO A 21 -3.07 -7.48 -27.46
CA PRO A 21 -4.51 -7.48 -27.17
C PRO A 21 -5.02 -6.11 -26.68
N SER A 22 -4.12 -5.19 -26.32
CA SER A 22 -4.47 -3.86 -25.79
C SER A 22 -4.26 -2.71 -26.77
N LYS A 23 -3.61 -2.95 -27.92
CA LYS A 23 -3.17 -1.89 -28.87
C LYS A 23 -2.41 -0.74 -28.18
N GLY A 24 -1.57 -1.06 -27.20
CA GLY A 24 -0.78 -0.10 -26.43
C GLY A 24 -1.58 0.68 -25.38
N GLN A 25 -2.81 0.26 -25.07
CA GLN A 25 -3.61 0.89 -24.00
C GLN A 25 -3.15 0.49 -22.59
N LEU A 26 -2.23 -0.47 -22.47
CA LEU A 26 -1.62 -0.91 -21.22
C LEU A 26 -0.15 -0.47 -21.18
N ASP A 27 0.08 0.82 -20.93
CA ASP A 27 1.41 1.41 -20.81
C ASP A 27 2.08 1.06 -19.48
N GLN A 28 1.32 1.00 -18.38
CA GLN A 28 1.79 0.64 -17.04
C GLN A 28 1.58 -0.86 -16.69
N GLY A 29 1.32 -1.70 -17.70
CA GLY A 29 1.09 -3.13 -17.51
C GLY A 29 -0.35 -3.49 -17.10
N MET A 30 -0.53 -4.75 -16.67
CA MET A 30 -1.83 -5.26 -16.20
C MET A 30 -1.88 -5.23 -14.67
N GLY A 31 -2.95 -4.68 -14.12
CA GLY A 31 -3.18 -4.73 -12.67
C GLY A 31 -3.39 -6.15 -12.15
N SER A 32 -3.25 -6.33 -10.83
CA SER A 32 -3.49 -7.61 -10.17
C SER A 32 -4.90 -8.13 -10.47
N GLN A 33 -5.02 -9.43 -10.78
CA GLN A 33 -6.28 -10.10 -11.13
C GLN A 33 -6.94 -9.65 -12.44
N TRP A 34 -6.30 -8.77 -13.22
CA TRP A 34 -6.78 -8.47 -14.55
C TRP A 34 -6.66 -9.70 -15.43
N TYR A 35 -7.55 -9.83 -16.41
CA TYR A 35 -7.53 -10.98 -17.31
C TYR A 35 -7.77 -10.55 -18.75
N VAL A 36 -7.13 -11.26 -19.67
CA VAL A 36 -7.41 -11.22 -21.10
C VAL A 36 -8.26 -12.43 -21.44
N LYS A 37 -9.41 -12.20 -22.05
CA LYS A 37 -10.35 -13.24 -22.46
C LYS A 37 -10.52 -13.21 -23.97
N LEU A 38 -10.26 -14.34 -24.63
CA LEU A 38 -10.54 -14.49 -26.04
C LEU A 38 -12.05 -14.72 -26.24
N THR A 39 -12.77 -13.67 -26.61
CA THR A 39 -14.24 -13.71 -26.68
C THR A 39 -14.75 -14.46 -27.90
N LYS A 40 -14.16 -14.21 -29.07
CA LYS A 40 -14.59 -14.79 -30.33
C LYS A 40 -13.46 -14.83 -31.35
N ILE A 41 -13.34 -15.93 -32.07
CA ILE A 41 -12.52 -16.03 -33.29
C ILE A 41 -13.45 -16.34 -34.45
N THR A 42 -13.40 -15.52 -35.48
CA THR A 42 -14.12 -15.74 -36.74
C THR A 42 -13.16 -15.66 -37.91
N ALA A 43 -13.23 -16.62 -38.83
CA ALA A 43 -12.54 -16.58 -40.11
C ALA A 43 -13.56 -16.50 -41.24
N ILE A 44 -13.23 -15.75 -42.29
CA ILE A 44 -14.04 -15.61 -43.50
C ILE A 44 -13.19 -16.08 -44.68
N ALA A 45 -13.66 -17.11 -45.38
CA ALA A 45 -13.00 -17.60 -46.58
C ALA A 45 -13.34 -16.74 -47.80
N SER A 46 -12.54 -16.85 -48.87
CA SER A 46 -12.72 -16.07 -50.10
C SER A 46 -14.04 -16.34 -50.84
N ASN A 47 -14.68 -17.48 -50.57
CA ASN A 47 -16.01 -17.82 -51.06
C ASN A 47 -17.15 -17.25 -50.19
N GLY A 48 -16.84 -16.53 -49.11
CA GLY A 48 -17.80 -15.95 -48.17
C GLY A 48 -18.21 -16.86 -47.02
N ASP A 49 -17.69 -18.08 -46.94
CA ASP A 49 -17.97 -19.00 -45.84
C ASP A 49 -17.37 -18.47 -44.52
N LYS A 50 -18.15 -18.59 -43.44
CA LYS A 50 -17.76 -18.15 -42.09
C LYS A 50 -17.46 -19.36 -41.21
N PHE A 51 -16.32 -19.31 -40.55
CA PHE A 51 -15.87 -20.32 -39.61
C PHE A 51 -15.73 -19.68 -38.23
N GLU A 52 -16.23 -20.35 -37.20
CA GLU A 52 -16.13 -19.89 -35.81
C GLU A 52 -15.42 -20.94 -34.97
N TYR A 53 -14.49 -20.49 -34.13
CA TYR A 53 -13.84 -21.35 -33.14
C TYR A 53 -14.83 -21.67 -32.01
N LYS A 54 -15.03 -22.96 -31.71
CA LYS A 54 -16.04 -23.46 -30.75
C LYS A 54 -15.49 -24.06 -29.46
N ASP A 55 -14.18 -24.25 -29.41
CA ASP A 55 -13.48 -24.76 -28.25
C ASP A 55 -13.61 -23.80 -27.06
N PRO A 56 -13.26 -24.24 -25.83
CA PRO A 56 -13.42 -23.43 -24.63
C PRO A 56 -12.75 -22.07 -24.75
N VAL A 57 -13.43 -21.07 -24.20
CA VAL A 57 -12.92 -19.70 -24.14
C VAL A 57 -11.61 -19.67 -23.36
N LEU A 58 -10.54 -19.24 -24.04
CA LEU A 58 -9.23 -19.06 -23.43
C LEU A 58 -9.23 -17.79 -22.56
N ILE A 59 -8.72 -17.93 -21.34
CA ILE A 59 -8.58 -16.85 -20.37
C ILE A 59 -7.17 -16.89 -19.80
N TRP A 60 -6.47 -15.76 -19.87
CA TRP A 60 -5.18 -15.55 -19.23
C TRP A 60 -5.37 -14.51 -18.13
N THR A 61 -4.96 -14.82 -16.91
CA THR A 61 -5.10 -13.93 -15.75
C THR A 61 -3.71 -13.46 -15.33
N ALA A 62 -3.55 -12.18 -15.04
CA ALA A 62 -2.38 -11.62 -14.40
C ALA A 62 -2.33 -12.15 -12.95
N VAL A 63 -1.43 -13.10 -12.71
CA VAL A 63 -1.19 -13.73 -11.41
C VAL A 63 0.08 -13.22 -10.73
N ASP A 64 0.97 -12.64 -11.51
CA ASP A 64 2.25 -12.10 -11.05
C ASP A 64 2.13 -10.59 -10.89
N ALA A 65 2.77 -10.04 -9.86
CA ALA A 65 2.94 -8.60 -9.71
C ALA A 65 3.87 -8.06 -10.82
N ALA A 66 3.76 -6.76 -11.10
CA ALA A 66 4.74 -6.11 -11.97
C ALA A 66 6.16 -6.36 -11.42
N PRO A 67 7.15 -6.60 -12.29
CA PRO A 67 8.54 -6.76 -11.88
C PRO A 67 8.98 -5.54 -11.04
N GLY A 68 9.42 -5.77 -9.81
CA GLY A 68 9.91 -4.74 -8.90
C GLY A 68 11.38 -4.39 -9.15
N PRO A 69 11.93 -3.46 -8.36
CA PRO A 69 13.34 -3.08 -8.45
C PRO A 69 14.31 -4.26 -8.21
N ASP A 70 13.85 -5.35 -7.59
CA ASP A 70 14.59 -6.61 -7.43
C ASP A 70 14.94 -7.32 -8.74
N SER A 71 14.18 -7.05 -9.78
CA SER A 71 14.33 -7.66 -11.10
C SER A 71 15.03 -6.76 -12.12
N MET A 72 15.33 -5.51 -11.74
CA MET A 72 15.99 -4.51 -12.57
C MET A 72 17.52 -4.54 -12.39
N THR A 73 18.26 -4.01 -13.36
CA THR A 73 19.71 -3.78 -13.18
C THR A 73 19.97 -2.56 -12.29
N GLU A 74 21.13 -2.51 -11.63
CA GLU A 74 21.49 -1.41 -10.72
C GLU A 74 21.36 -0.02 -11.37
N ASP A 75 21.71 0.10 -12.66
CA ASP A 75 21.61 1.36 -13.40
C ASP A 75 20.15 1.72 -13.70
N GLU A 76 19.30 0.75 -14.01
CA GLU A 76 17.85 0.97 -14.18
C GLU A 76 17.18 1.34 -12.85
N VAL A 77 17.61 0.78 -11.72
CA VAL A 77 17.11 1.17 -10.39
C VAL A 77 17.50 2.61 -10.06
N LYS A 78 18.70 3.08 -10.45
CA LYS A 78 19.09 4.50 -10.27
C LYS A 78 18.22 5.45 -11.09
N GLU A 79 17.89 5.08 -12.32
CA GLU A 79 16.95 5.86 -13.15
C GLU A 79 15.55 5.88 -12.54
N LEU A 80 15.08 4.75 -12.00
CA LEU A 80 13.81 4.66 -11.29
C LEU A 80 13.77 5.58 -10.06
N VAL A 81 14.80 5.56 -9.22
CA VAL A 81 14.89 6.44 -8.05
C VAL A 81 14.83 7.91 -8.46
N ALA A 82 15.60 8.33 -9.46
CA ALA A 82 15.57 9.71 -9.93
C ALA A 82 14.17 10.13 -10.45
N ALA A 83 13.49 9.23 -11.17
CA ALA A 83 12.14 9.48 -11.65
C ALA A 83 11.11 9.57 -10.51
N LEU A 84 11.25 8.76 -9.47
CA LEU A 84 10.40 8.81 -8.27
C LEU A 84 10.64 10.09 -7.47
N GLU A 85 11.90 10.53 -7.30
CA GLU A 85 12.23 11.80 -6.65
C GLU A 85 11.60 13.00 -7.38
N ASP A 86 11.70 13.04 -8.71
CA ASP A 86 11.07 14.08 -9.54
C ASP A 86 9.54 14.06 -9.39
N SER A 87 8.93 12.87 -9.36
CA SER A 87 7.49 12.70 -9.19
C SER A 87 7.03 13.15 -7.81
N ILE A 88 7.77 12.82 -6.75
CA ILE A 88 7.53 13.27 -5.37
C ILE A 88 7.61 14.80 -5.28
N ALA A 89 8.64 15.40 -5.88
CA ALA A 89 8.81 16.86 -5.88
C ALA A 89 7.66 17.57 -6.62
N ALA A 90 7.24 17.03 -7.77
CA ALA A 90 6.09 17.53 -8.51
C ALA A 90 4.80 17.41 -7.69
N LYS A 91 4.58 16.25 -7.04
CA LYS A 91 3.40 15.99 -6.23
C LYS A 91 3.32 16.88 -4.99
N LYS A 92 4.45 17.11 -4.31
CA LYS A 92 4.55 18.08 -3.21
C LYS A 92 4.16 19.49 -3.65
N THR A 93 4.63 19.91 -4.83
CA THR A 93 4.27 21.21 -5.42
C THR A 93 2.78 21.27 -5.79
N GLU A 94 2.20 20.18 -6.29
CA GLU A 94 0.75 20.09 -6.56
C GLU A 94 -0.06 20.28 -5.27
N ILE A 95 0.32 19.59 -4.19
CA ILE A 95 -0.34 19.66 -2.88
C ILE A 95 -0.34 21.10 -2.33
N GLU A 96 0.76 21.84 -2.47
CA GLU A 96 0.85 23.25 -2.05
C GLU A 96 -0.17 24.17 -2.77
N GLY A 97 -0.60 23.77 -3.98
CA GLY A 97 -1.60 24.49 -4.77
C GLY A 97 -3.05 24.10 -4.47
N LEU A 98 -3.27 23.05 -3.66
CA LEU A 98 -4.60 22.54 -3.33
C LEU A 98 -5.11 23.13 -2.02
N GLU A 99 -6.44 23.20 -1.88
CA GLU A 99 -7.06 23.65 -0.64
C GLU A 99 -6.95 22.56 0.42
N GLU A 100 -6.29 22.87 1.54
CA GLU A 100 -6.17 21.95 2.68
C GLU A 100 -7.55 21.46 3.14
N GLY A 101 -7.70 20.14 3.25
CA GLY A 101 -8.96 19.50 3.66
C GLY A 101 -9.97 19.25 2.54
N SER A 102 -9.64 19.60 1.29
CA SER A 102 -10.37 19.11 0.10
C SER A 102 -10.12 17.61 -0.12
N THR A 103 -11.04 16.96 -0.86
CA THR A 103 -10.89 15.57 -1.29
C THR A 103 -9.66 15.39 -2.19
N GLU A 104 -9.41 16.35 -3.07
CA GLU A 104 -8.30 16.37 -4.00
C GLU A 104 -6.97 16.48 -3.24
N HIS A 105 -6.90 17.30 -2.18
CA HIS A 105 -5.73 17.38 -1.32
C HIS A 105 -5.49 16.07 -0.56
N SER A 106 -6.53 15.43 -0.01
CA SER A 106 -6.36 14.15 0.68
C SER A 106 -5.91 13.03 -0.26
N ASP A 107 -6.46 12.99 -1.47
CA ASP A 107 -6.09 12.01 -2.50
C ASP A 107 -4.65 12.23 -2.96
N ALA A 108 -4.26 13.50 -3.20
CA ALA A 108 -2.88 13.84 -3.57
C ALA A 108 -1.86 13.51 -2.47
N VAL A 109 -2.22 13.67 -1.19
CA VAL A 109 -1.36 13.27 -0.05
C VAL A 109 -1.25 11.74 0.06
N ALA A 110 -2.33 11.00 -0.23
CA ALA A 110 -2.28 9.54 -0.26
C ALA A 110 -1.36 9.03 -1.38
N GLU A 111 -1.51 9.58 -2.59
CA GLU A 111 -0.61 9.28 -3.72
C GLU A 111 0.85 9.65 -3.42
N LEU A 112 1.10 10.78 -2.73
CA LEU A 112 2.43 11.16 -2.30
C LEU A 112 3.03 10.10 -1.35
N SER A 113 2.23 9.61 -0.40
CA SER A 113 2.68 8.56 0.53
C SER A 113 2.98 7.24 -0.19
N GLU A 114 2.27 6.92 -1.26
CA GLU A 114 2.56 5.75 -2.11
C GLU A 114 3.89 5.93 -2.85
N LEU A 115 4.12 7.10 -3.47
CA LEU A 115 5.39 7.41 -4.15
C LEU A 115 6.59 7.39 -3.20
N GLU A 116 6.43 7.90 -1.98
CA GLU A 116 7.49 7.85 -0.95
C GLU A 116 7.79 6.41 -0.49
N ALA A 117 6.77 5.53 -0.48
CA ALA A 117 6.97 4.10 -0.19
C ALA A 117 7.68 3.37 -1.35
N ASP A 118 7.29 3.65 -2.59
CA ASP A 118 7.95 3.09 -3.77
C ASP A 118 9.42 3.53 -3.87
N LEU A 119 9.72 4.79 -3.52
CA LEU A 119 11.09 5.28 -3.42
C LEU A 119 11.85 4.51 -2.36
N ALA A 120 11.27 4.32 -1.16
CA ALA A 120 11.93 3.59 -0.08
C ALA A 120 12.26 2.15 -0.48
N GLU A 121 11.36 1.46 -1.20
CA GLU A 121 11.62 0.12 -1.74
C GLU A 121 12.73 0.14 -2.79
N ALA A 122 12.68 1.05 -3.77
CA ALA A 122 13.73 1.18 -4.79
C ALA A 122 15.11 1.46 -4.18
N CYS A 123 15.14 2.23 -3.08
CA CYS A 123 16.34 2.53 -2.31
C CYS A 123 16.93 1.34 -1.54
N GLU A 124 16.22 0.21 -1.40
CA GLU A 124 16.84 -1.01 -0.88
C GLU A 124 17.79 -1.64 -1.91
N TYR A 125 17.57 -1.36 -3.19
CA TYR A 125 18.30 -1.96 -4.31
C TYR A 125 19.37 -1.04 -4.92
N THR A 126 19.46 0.22 -4.46
CA THR A 126 20.49 1.17 -4.87
C THR A 126 20.85 2.14 -3.75
N THR A 127 21.97 2.85 -3.86
CA THR A 127 22.31 3.90 -2.89
C THR A 127 21.51 5.17 -3.17
N CYS A 128 20.40 5.37 -2.46
CA CYS A 128 19.74 6.65 -2.42
C CYS A 128 20.47 7.60 -1.48
N VAL A 129 20.60 8.87 -1.89
CA VAL A 129 20.95 9.92 -0.95
C VAL A 129 19.68 10.15 -0.13
N GLU A 130 19.69 9.84 1.17
CA GLU A 130 18.58 10.21 2.04
C GLU A 130 18.37 11.73 1.94
N LEU A 131 17.32 12.14 1.22
CA LEU A 131 16.81 13.51 1.26
C LEU A 131 16.01 13.69 2.56
N ASN A 132 16.66 13.41 3.70
CA ASN A 132 16.12 13.80 4.98
C ASN A 132 16.57 15.24 5.26
N SER A 133 15.57 16.08 5.50
CA SER A 133 15.75 17.46 5.89
C SER A 133 16.57 17.53 7.18
N GLY A 134 17.75 18.17 7.12
CA GLY A 134 18.47 18.64 8.30
C GLY A 134 19.69 17.83 8.72
N ASN A 135 20.85 18.33 8.27
CA ASN A 135 22.14 18.32 8.97
C ASN A 135 23.08 17.10 8.84
N SER A 136 24.29 17.40 8.32
CA SER A 136 25.59 16.70 8.37
C SER A 136 25.64 15.30 7.73
N ASP A 137 26.49 14.98 6.75
CA ASP A 137 27.88 15.41 6.54
C ASP A 137 28.31 15.21 5.07
N GLY A 138 29.14 16.15 4.60
CA GLY A 138 30.11 16.07 3.51
C GLY A 138 29.90 15.16 2.29
N ALA A 139 29.74 15.77 1.11
CA ALA A 139 30.83 15.91 0.12
C ALA A 139 30.38 16.66 -1.15
N ALA A 140 31.07 17.78 -1.40
CA ALA A 140 31.44 18.41 -2.69
C ALA A 140 30.36 18.48 -3.80
N SER A 141 30.00 19.65 -4.34
CA SER A 141 30.93 20.59 -5.00
C SER A 141 30.25 21.93 -5.36
N GLU A 142 31.10 22.93 -5.65
CA GLU A 142 30.83 24.17 -6.42
C GLU A 142 30.08 25.34 -5.75
N SER A 143 30.78 26.06 -4.87
CA SER A 143 30.70 27.55 -4.81
C SER A 143 31.94 28.10 -4.11
N GLY A 144 32.77 28.81 -4.88
CA GLY A 144 34.03 29.41 -4.43
C GLY A 144 33.86 30.59 -3.48
N LEU A 145 33.46 30.31 -2.25
CA LEU A 145 33.66 31.20 -1.11
C LEU A 145 34.75 30.57 -0.23
N ASP A 146 35.88 31.28 -0.13
CA ASP A 146 37.08 30.84 0.59
C ASP A 146 36.72 30.35 2.00
N LEU A 147 36.93 29.06 2.24
CA LEU A 147 36.66 28.37 3.51
C LEU A 147 37.25 29.13 4.71
N THR A 148 38.36 29.85 4.48
CA THR A 148 39.04 30.69 5.47
C THR A 148 38.18 31.87 5.94
N VAL A 149 37.41 32.51 5.04
CA VAL A 149 36.50 33.61 5.37
C VAL A 149 35.31 33.10 6.16
N ILE A 150 34.77 31.94 5.79
CA ILE A 150 33.65 31.29 6.50
C ILE A 150 34.04 30.98 7.94
N LEU A 151 35.23 30.40 8.16
CA LEU A 151 35.72 30.10 9.51
C LEU A 151 35.93 31.36 10.37
N ILE A 152 36.41 32.45 9.77
CA ILE A 152 36.58 33.74 10.48
C ILE A 152 35.22 34.33 10.86
N VAL A 153 34.24 34.33 9.95
CA VAL A 153 32.90 34.89 10.22
C VAL A 153 32.17 34.08 11.29
N VAL A 154 32.20 32.75 11.19
CA VAL A 154 31.60 31.85 12.20
C VAL A 154 32.28 32.04 13.56
N GLY A 155 33.62 32.17 13.58
CA GLY A 155 34.38 32.43 14.81
C GLY A 155 34.00 33.74 15.50
N VAL A 156 33.80 34.82 14.72
CA VAL A 156 33.39 36.13 15.26
C VAL A 156 31.95 36.09 15.78
N ILE A 157 31.03 35.40 15.10
CA ILE A 157 29.64 35.25 15.54
C ILE A 157 29.57 34.48 16.87
N ILE A 158 30.28 33.37 16.99
CA ILE A 158 30.31 32.56 18.23
C ILE A 158 30.93 33.37 19.37
N ALA A 159 32.02 34.09 19.12
CA ALA A 159 32.65 34.94 20.14
C ALA A 159 31.73 36.08 20.61
N ALA A 160 30.99 36.70 19.68
CA ALA A 160 30.02 37.75 20.00
C ALA A 160 28.83 37.21 20.83
N LEU A 161 28.33 36.03 20.49
CA LEU A 161 27.26 35.36 21.24
C LEU A 161 27.71 34.96 22.64
N LEU A 162 28.91 34.39 22.79
CA LEU A 162 29.46 34.03 24.10
C LEU A 162 29.72 35.26 24.98
N ALA A 163 30.21 36.35 24.39
CA ALA A 163 30.36 37.62 25.09
C ALA A 163 28.99 38.20 25.50
N GLY A 164 28.01 38.19 24.59
CA GLY A 164 26.64 38.64 24.86
C GLY A 164 25.96 37.83 25.98
N LEU A 165 26.16 36.52 26.00
CA LEU A 165 25.60 35.63 27.02
C LEU A 165 26.28 35.84 28.40
N MET A 166 27.59 36.16 28.43
CA MET A 166 28.25 36.60 29.66
C MET A 166 27.72 37.95 30.18
N PHE A 167 27.36 38.88 29.28
CA PHE A 167 26.71 40.14 29.66
C PHE A 167 25.26 39.95 30.15
N MET A 168 24.53 38.99 29.59
CA MET A 168 23.16 38.66 30.03
C MET A 168 23.13 37.85 31.34
N ARG A 169 24.20 37.13 31.69
CA ARG A 169 24.26 36.34 32.94
C ARG A 169 24.66 37.16 34.19
N GLY A 170 24.89 38.47 34.04
CA GLY A 170 25.26 39.37 35.13
C GLY A 170 24.10 40.09 35.83
N GLY A 171 22.85 39.93 35.39
CA GLY A 171 21.75 40.77 35.84
C GLY A 171 20.44 40.02 36.14
N ASN A 172 20.10 39.99 37.44
CA ASN A 172 18.74 40.16 37.95
C ASN A 172 17.74 38.98 37.89
N GLY A 173 17.60 38.31 39.05
CA GLY A 173 16.34 38.28 39.80
C GLY A 173 15.23 37.39 39.25
N GLY A 174 15.03 36.24 39.91
CA GLY A 174 14.07 35.21 39.57
C GLY A 174 12.61 35.66 39.45
N ALA A 175 11.94 35.06 38.47
CA ALA A 175 10.50 34.85 38.46
C ALA A 175 10.28 33.32 38.47
N PRO A 176 9.41 32.77 39.34
CA PRO A 176 9.11 31.36 39.30
C PRO A 176 8.27 31.07 38.05
N GLU A 177 8.85 30.37 37.10
CA GLU A 177 8.08 29.78 36.00
C GLU A 177 7.07 28.80 36.59
N LYS A 178 5.80 29.01 36.26
CA LYS A 178 4.73 28.04 36.50
C LYS A 178 5.02 26.82 35.64
N MET A 179 5.77 25.87 36.17
CA MET A 179 5.98 24.56 35.55
C MET A 179 4.59 23.90 35.39
N VAL A 180 4.16 23.75 34.14
CA VAL A 180 3.00 22.92 33.80
C VAL A 180 3.39 21.48 34.09
N ASP A 181 2.55 20.76 34.82
CA ASP A 181 2.81 19.38 35.25
C ASP A 181 2.57 18.41 34.09
N TRP A 182 3.51 18.41 33.14
CA TRP A 182 3.50 17.52 31.97
C TRP A 182 3.50 16.04 32.36
N ALA A 183 3.90 15.67 33.58
CA ALA A 183 3.94 14.27 33.99
C ALA A 183 2.55 13.64 34.09
N ASN A 184 1.52 14.43 34.40
CA ASN A 184 0.15 13.94 34.57
C ASN A 184 -0.77 14.20 33.36
N GLU A 185 -0.38 15.04 32.41
CA GLU A 185 -1.19 15.34 31.20
C GLU A 185 -0.76 14.53 29.96
N LEU A 186 0.20 13.62 30.07
CA LEU A 186 0.61 12.80 28.93
C LEU A 186 -0.41 11.70 28.60
N PRO A 187 -0.73 11.49 27.31
CA PRO A 187 -1.60 10.40 26.85
C PRO A 187 -1.13 9.00 27.27
N ALA A 188 0.15 8.83 27.62
CA ALA A 188 0.70 7.57 28.12
C ALA A 188 0.06 7.13 29.46
N ASN A 189 -0.45 8.07 30.26
CA ASN A 189 -1.16 7.81 31.51
C ASN A 189 -2.67 7.64 31.31
N ASP A 190 -3.20 7.77 30.08
CA ASP A 190 -4.60 7.51 29.78
C ASP A 190 -4.86 6.00 29.83
N ALA A 191 -5.46 5.54 30.93
CA ALA A 191 -5.80 4.14 31.14
C ALA A 191 -6.85 3.62 30.14
N VAL A 192 -7.64 4.50 29.51
CA VAL A 192 -8.61 4.11 28.48
C VAL A 192 -7.87 3.85 27.16
N ALA A 193 -7.03 4.80 26.74
CA ALA A 193 -6.24 4.67 25.51
C ALA A 193 -5.17 3.57 25.60
N ASN A 194 -4.56 3.38 26.77
CA ASN A 194 -3.50 2.40 27.01
C ASN A 194 -4.04 1.04 27.52
N SER A 195 -5.36 0.82 27.43
CA SER A 195 -5.96 -0.47 27.76
C SER A 195 -5.76 -1.47 26.62
N MET A 196 -5.56 -2.74 26.98
CA MET A 196 -5.39 -3.85 26.02
C MET A 196 -6.59 -4.05 25.06
N TYR A 197 -7.75 -3.49 25.41
CA TYR A 197 -8.99 -3.57 24.63
C TYR A 197 -9.51 -2.19 24.18
N GLY A 198 -8.65 -1.16 24.15
CA GLY A 198 -8.97 0.14 23.53
C GLY A 198 -10.24 0.81 24.06
N GLY A 199 -10.46 0.78 25.37
CA GLY A 199 -11.63 1.41 26.01
C GLY A 199 -12.94 0.62 25.88
N ALA A 200 -12.96 -0.52 25.18
CA ALA A 200 -14.17 -1.32 24.97
C ALA A 200 -14.52 -2.27 26.13
N GLN A 201 -13.85 -2.16 27.29
CA GLN A 201 -14.00 -3.10 28.41
C GLN A 201 -15.44 -3.17 28.94
N GLU A 202 -16.23 -2.09 28.83
CA GLU A 202 -17.64 -2.08 29.21
C GLU A 202 -18.54 -2.87 28.23
N ILE A 203 -18.17 -2.96 26.95
CA ILE A 203 -18.93 -3.71 25.93
C ILE A 203 -18.86 -5.21 26.22
N PHE A 204 -17.72 -5.70 26.71
CA PHE A 204 -17.52 -7.12 27.02
C PHE A 204 -18.12 -7.57 28.36
N GLN A 205 -18.60 -6.64 29.19
CA GLN A 205 -19.32 -6.98 30.43
C GLN A 205 -20.85 -7.02 30.25
N GLN A 206 -21.36 -6.76 29.05
CA GLN A 206 -22.78 -6.99 28.80
C GLN A 206 -23.10 -8.49 28.92
N PRO A 207 -24.10 -8.89 29.74
CA PRO A 207 -24.55 -10.26 29.78
C PRO A 207 -25.13 -10.62 28.40
N VAL A 208 -24.40 -11.43 27.65
CA VAL A 208 -24.87 -12.00 26.39
C VAL A 208 -26.18 -12.75 26.65
N ALA A 209 -27.26 -12.25 26.04
CA ALA A 209 -28.55 -12.92 26.08
C ALA A 209 -28.40 -14.33 25.46
N ALA A 210 -28.81 -15.35 26.20
CA ALA A 210 -28.77 -16.73 25.72
C ALA A 210 -29.61 -16.86 24.43
N PRO A 211 -29.05 -17.41 23.33
CA PRO A 211 -29.82 -17.60 22.11
C PRO A 211 -30.93 -18.63 22.35
N ALA A 212 -32.13 -18.31 21.87
CA ALA A 212 -33.28 -19.21 21.88
C ALA A 212 -32.95 -20.51 21.10
N PRO A 213 -33.50 -21.67 21.49
CA PRO A 213 -33.17 -22.94 20.87
C PRO A 213 -33.62 -22.96 19.40
N ALA A 214 -32.66 -22.84 18.49
CA ALA A 214 -32.87 -23.12 17.08
C ALA A 214 -33.07 -24.63 16.93
N VAL A 215 -34.24 -25.03 16.44
CA VAL A 215 -34.49 -26.39 15.95
C VAL A 215 -33.53 -26.67 14.79
N ALA A 216 -32.47 -27.43 15.08
CA ALA A 216 -31.44 -27.80 14.12
C ALA A 216 -32.05 -28.68 13.03
N GLN A 217 -32.20 -28.11 11.83
CA GLN A 217 -32.66 -28.83 10.66
C GLN A 217 -31.51 -29.69 10.14
N VAL A 218 -31.72 -31.00 10.04
CA VAL A 218 -30.74 -31.96 9.56
C VAL A 218 -30.59 -31.81 8.03
N PRO A 219 -29.36 -31.67 7.49
CA PRO A 219 -29.13 -31.60 6.04
C PRO A 219 -29.74 -32.80 5.28
N PRO A 220 -30.22 -32.62 4.04
CA PRO A 220 -30.80 -33.70 3.26
C PRO A 220 -29.81 -34.87 3.09
N GLY A 221 -30.22 -36.07 3.50
CA GLY A 221 -29.40 -37.29 3.41
C GLY A 221 -28.73 -37.74 4.72
N ALA A 222 -28.75 -36.89 5.76
CA ALA A 222 -28.24 -37.25 7.08
C ALA A 222 -29.30 -37.98 7.95
N PRO A 223 -28.89 -38.86 8.87
CA PRO A 223 -29.81 -39.60 9.74
C PRO A 223 -30.52 -38.67 10.74
N PRO A 224 -31.74 -39.03 11.21
CA PRO A 224 -32.48 -38.20 12.16
C PRO A 224 -31.72 -38.06 13.48
N LEU A 225 -31.76 -36.87 14.09
CA LEU A 225 -31.10 -36.62 15.37
C LEU A 225 -31.71 -37.47 16.49
N PRO A 226 -30.90 -37.96 17.46
CA PRO A 226 -31.42 -38.65 18.63
C PRO A 226 -32.21 -37.70 19.55
N PRO A 227 -33.04 -38.22 20.47
CA PRO A 227 -33.92 -37.40 21.33
C PRO A 227 -33.20 -36.36 22.19
N GLY A 228 -31.88 -36.54 22.42
CA GLY A 228 -31.02 -35.62 23.16
C GLY A 228 -30.22 -34.63 22.32
N GLY A 229 -30.42 -34.59 21.00
CA GLY A 229 -29.60 -33.81 20.06
C GLY A 229 -28.30 -34.51 19.68
N LEU A 230 -27.35 -33.75 19.13
CA LEU A 230 -26.03 -34.28 18.76
C LEU A 230 -25.29 -34.83 20.00
N PRO A 231 -24.49 -35.91 19.85
CA PRO A 231 -23.58 -36.33 20.91
C PRO A 231 -22.65 -35.18 21.34
N ALA A 232 -22.21 -35.16 22.59
CA ALA A 232 -21.35 -34.11 23.11
C ALA A 232 -20.08 -33.96 22.25
N GLY A 233 -19.84 -32.74 21.74
CA GLY A 233 -18.69 -32.43 20.89
C GLY A 233 -18.88 -32.69 19.39
N TRP A 234 -20.05 -33.17 18.95
CA TRP A 234 -20.33 -33.38 17.53
C TRP A 234 -20.95 -32.14 16.88
N THR A 235 -20.52 -31.84 15.65
CA THR A 235 -21.14 -30.81 14.81
C THR A 235 -22.18 -31.43 13.86
N MET A 236 -23.04 -30.59 13.27
CA MET A 236 -24.05 -31.03 12.30
C MET A 236 -23.43 -31.64 11.04
N GLU A 237 -22.28 -31.17 10.56
CA GLU A 237 -21.60 -31.83 9.43
C GLU A 237 -21.07 -33.21 9.82
N GLN A 238 -20.50 -33.34 11.01
CA GLN A 238 -19.96 -34.62 11.48
C GLN A 238 -21.06 -35.67 11.63
N TRP A 239 -22.24 -35.23 12.08
CA TRP A 239 -23.44 -36.06 12.11
C TRP A 239 -23.93 -36.47 10.72
N ALA A 240 -23.85 -35.56 9.74
CA ALA A 240 -24.26 -35.86 8.38
C ALA A 240 -23.43 -36.99 7.74
N TYR A 241 -22.14 -37.09 8.08
CA TYR A 241 -21.25 -38.11 7.53
C TYR A 241 -21.19 -39.40 8.37
N TYR A 242 -21.18 -39.29 9.71
CA TYR A 242 -20.93 -40.42 10.61
C TYR A 242 -22.12 -40.84 11.46
N GLY A 243 -23.24 -40.10 11.43
CA GLY A 243 -24.41 -40.39 12.25
C GLY A 243 -25.02 -41.78 12.01
N HIS A 244 -24.83 -42.35 10.83
CA HIS A 244 -25.31 -43.71 10.49
C HIS A 244 -24.63 -44.81 11.30
N GLN A 245 -23.40 -44.57 11.78
CA GLN A 245 -22.66 -45.53 12.63
C GLN A 245 -23.06 -45.40 14.10
N TYR A 246 -23.54 -44.22 14.53
CA TYR A 246 -23.90 -43.96 15.91
C TYR A 246 -25.26 -44.55 16.31
N GLN A 247 -26.14 -44.82 15.34
CA GLN A 247 -27.46 -45.42 15.56
C GLN A 247 -27.47 -46.96 15.62
N GLN A 248 -26.32 -47.61 15.44
CA GLN A 248 -26.19 -49.07 15.51
C GLN A 248 -25.86 -49.58 16.91
#